data_AF-A9ULZ8-F1
#
_entry.id   AF-A9ULZ8-F1
#
_cell.length_a   1.000
_cell.length_b   1.000
_cell.length_c   1.000
_cell.angle_alpha   90.00
_cell.angle_beta   90.00
_cell.angle_gamma   90.00
#
_symmetry.space_group_name_H-M   'P 1'
#
loop_
_entity.id
_entity.type
_entity.pdbx_description
1 polymer ?
#
loop_
_entity_poly.entity_id
_entity_poly.type
_entity_poly.pdbx_seq_one_letter_code
_entity_poly.pdbx_strand_id
1 'polypeptide(L)'
;MTADFSGSLTPPFSPYLPELLVDETCRPPCFSCASASSLGNGNAFPSTSYLSTGSLKRLLLRLDPSPTDYESDTVEIFGFQWVAETALVESTDLLFGLFRQKLDILENLCQPLSLDLGQLSNIHVEAEEIRSQCVQFLHYVKVFIYRFLDPPQKMDSISVHPYEELEAQLPSKLIEELHGLSLYIGHLYELPSNIQAAVQLQHQGKVLPASWHLLHLHFDVHWSILEILQILGDKMQGQIVYAHEYINLIGENLTNVSLFEELCEHLLCDLIYYAANRYTQVRPTEALNNQIYHCICVKEMWILLVHLLDHRSKGSSFESFWIRINKLLRSINQVSNSTESFHISSMVQCKDPLGLSWWLVAHLAPLYTFDRNGNLEETVKISSNWKLVEDLLKKSSDTQNGVREDELRMHLQCCLSLCDIWESNLTAGTILWEYYSKNLNNPFTIRWLGLQTLACVSKSPCSMLEVVRSCCTDKLSLDLYKSDNSYLIFLRILARLMKKKKK
;
A
#
# COMPACT_ATOMS: atom_id res chain seq x y z
N MET A 1 -70.67 -15.71 36.36
CA MET A 1 -70.27 -14.44 35.71
C MET A 1 -68.76 -14.36 35.78
N THR A 2 -68.19 -13.91 34.67
CA THR A 2 -66.83 -14.02 34.13
C THR A 2 -65.72 -13.25 34.84
N ALA A 3 -64.49 -13.68 34.53
CA ALA A 3 -63.22 -12.95 34.47
C ALA A 3 -62.34 -12.94 35.73
N ASP A 4 -61.02 -13.07 35.67
CA ASP A 4 -60.08 -13.74 34.75
C ASP A 4 -58.70 -13.61 35.42
N PHE A 5 -57.85 -14.63 35.29
CA PHE A 5 -56.46 -14.60 35.72
C PHE A 5 -55.63 -13.77 34.73
N SER A 6 -54.95 -12.70 35.18
CA SER A 6 -53.73 -12.23 34.53
C SER A 6 -52.88 -11.38 35.47
N GLY A 7 -52.03 -12.03 36.27
CA GLY A 7 -50.87 -11.38 36.89
C GLY A 7 -49.83 -11.11 35.81
N SER A 8 -49.72 -9.85 35.37
CA SER A 8 -48.66 -9.38 34.48
C SER A 8 -47.31 -9.44 35.22
N LEU A 9 -46.44 -10.35 34.78
CA LEU A 9 -45.04 -10.44 35.17
C LEU A 9 -44.18 -9.70 34.14
N THR A 10 -44.31 -8.38 34.07
CA THR A 10 -43.35 -7.53 33.34
C THR A 10 -42.79 -6.47 34.28
N PRO A 11 -41.46 -6.37 34.44
CA PRO A 11 -40.86 -5.30 35.23
C PRO A 11 -41.09 -3.94 34.53
N PRO A 12 -41.12 -2.82 35.28
CA PRO A 12 -41.35 -1.51 34.70
C PRO A 12 -40.20 -1.11 33.76
N PHE A 13 -40.56 -0.58 32.59
CA PHE A 13 -39.64 -0.01 31.61
C PHE A 13 -38.79 1.11 32.24
N SER A 14 -37.46 0.93 32.25
CA SER A 14 -36.49 1.98 32.54
C SER A 14 -36.25 2.82 31.28
N PRO A 15 -36.32 4.17 31.33
CA PRO A 15 -36.13 5.04 30.16
C PRO A 15 -34.65 5.34 29.85
N TYR A 16 -33.75 4.46 30.28
CA TYR A 16 -32.33 4.52 29.93
C TYR A 16 -31.97 3.17 29.30
N LEU A 17 -32.10 3.06 27.97
CA LEU A 17 -31.17 2.20 27.24
C LEU A 17 -29.80 2.86 27.46
N PRO A 18 -28.83 2.20 28.14
CA PRO A 18 -27.46 2.50 27.79
C PRO A 18 -27.38 2.23 26.29
N GLU A 19 -26.83 3.16 25.52
CA GLU A 19 -26.22 2.80 24.24
C GLU A 19 -25.51 1.47 24.48
N LEU A 20 -25.84 0.47 23.67
CA LEU A 20 -25.04 -0.74 23.60
C LEU A 20 -23.62 -0.26 23.33
N LEU A 21 -22.86 -0.12 24.42
CA LEU A 21 -21.42 -0.25 24.44
C LEU A 21 -21.24 -1.70 23.98
N VAL A 22 -21.32 -1.90 22.65
CA VAL A 22 -20.55 -2.94 22.00
C VAL A 22 -19.16 -2.65 22.51
N ASP A 23 -18.74 -3.47 23.45
CA ASP A 23 -17.43 -3.43 24.06
C ASP A 23 -16.46 -3.19 22.89
N GLU A 24 -15.67 -2.11 22.94
CA GLU A 24 -14.66 -1.78 21.91
C GLU A 24 -13.53 -2.85 21.88
N THR A 25 -13.77 -4.03 22.45
CA THR A 25 -12.93 -5.19 22.42
C THR A 25 -13.05 -5.90 21.07
N CYS A 26 -11.97 -5.76 20.32
CA CYS A 26 -11.40 -6.76 19.42
C CYS A 26 -12.10 -6.98 18.07
N ARG A 27 -12.17 -5.92 17.26
CA ARG A 27 -12.25 -6.07 15.80
C ARG A 27 -10.83 -6.25 15.23
N PRO A 28 -10.61 -7.22 14.32
CA PRO A 28 -9.34 -7.37 13.64
C PRO A 28 -9.00 -6.12 12.84
N PRO A 29 -7.70 -5.82 12.62
CA PRO A 29 -7.30 -4.67 11.82
C PRO A 29 -7.80 -4.78 10.39
N CYS A 30 -8.26 -3.66 9.82
CA CYS A 30 -8.76 -3.58 8.46
C CYS A 30 -8.54 -2.19 7.83
N PHE A 31 -8.53 -2.13 6.50
CA PHE A 31 -8.38 -0.88 5.76
C PHE A 31 -9.67 -0.04 5.80
N SER A 32 -9.61 1.19 6.30
CA SER A 32 -10.78 2.08 6.26
C SER A 32 -10.42 3.51 5.95
N CYS A 33 -11.12 4.12 5.00
CA CYS A 33 -11.00 5.55 4.67
C CYS A 33 -12.24 6.37 5.01
N ALA A 34 -13.24 5.77 5.67
CA ALA A 34 -14.53 6.42 5.98
C ALA A 34 -14.39 7.59 6.98
N SER A 35 -13.45 7.51 7.92
CA SER A 35 -13.24 8.49 9.00
C SER A 35 -12.05 9.44 8.76
N ALA A 36 -11.34 9.31 7.65
CA ALA A 36 -10.09 10.04 7.40
C ALA A 36 -10.25 11.57 7.22
N SER A 37 -11.48 12.08 7.05
CA SER A 37 -11.75 13.51 6.90
C SER A 37 -12.00 14.25 8.23
N SER A 38 -12.29 13.53 9.32
CA SER A 38 -12.55 14.13 10.65
C SER A 38 -11.30 14.24 11.53
N LEU A 39 -10.25 13.47 11.25
CA LEU A 39 -8.95 13.56 11.93
C LEU A 39 -8.09 14.64 11.25
N GLY A 40 -7.97 15.78 11.92
CA GLY A 40 -7.16 16.91 11.46
C GLY A 40 -5.71 16.51 11.13
N ASN A 41 -5.19 17.08 10.03
CA ASN A 41 -3.97 16.68 9.30
C ASN A 41 -4.06 15.24 8.77
N GLY A 42 -4.15 15.08 7.45
CA GLY A 42 -4.25 13.79 6.71
C GLY A 42 -3.06 12.82 6.81
N ASN A 43 -2.39 12.81 7.96
CA ASN A 43 -1.28 11.96 8.33
C ASN A 43 -1.64 10.93 9.41
N ALA A 44 -2.76 11.06 10.11
CA ALA A 44 -3.20 10.07 11.09
C ALA A 44 -3.98 8.92 10.41
N PHE A 45 -3.70 7.68 10.83
CA PHE A 45 -4.44 6.50 10.41
C PHE A 45 -5.61 6.23 11.38
N PRO A 46 -6.70 5.59 10.91
CA PRO A 46 -7.80 5.18 11.80
C PRO A 46 -7.33 4.21 12.89
N SER A 47 -7.97 4.21 14.05
CA SER A 47 -7.62 3.30 15.16
C SER A 47 -7.72 1.81 14.79
N THR A 48 -8.56 1.46 13.81
CA THR A 48 -8.75 0.09 13.31
C THR A 48 -7.73 -0.31 12.23
N SER A 49 -6.80 0.57 11.86
CA SER A 49 -5.85 0.32 10.77
C SER A 49 -4.74 -0.66 11.19
N TYR A 50 -4.10 -1.32 10.23
CA TYR A 50 -2.98 -2.25 10.48
C TYR A 50 -1.77 -1.56 11.14
N LEU A 51 -1.53 -0.29 10.81
CA LEU A 51 -0.50 0.53 11.46
C LEU A 51 -0.91 0.90 12.89
N SER A 52 -2.06 1.56 13.08
CA SER A 52 -2.45 2.10 14.40
C SER A 52 -2.72 1.03 15.46
N THR A 53 -3.20 -0.15 15.05
CA THR A 53 -3.37 -1.31 15.95
C THR A 53 -2.04 -1.95 16.36
N GLY A 54 -0.94 -1.61 15.67
CA GLY A 54 0.37 -2.24 15.86
C GLY A 54 0.49 -3.63 15.22
N SER A 55 -0.42 -4.02 14.31
CA SER A 55 -0.38 -5.31 13.59
C SER A 55 0.95 -5.48 12.86
N LEU A 56 1.37 -4.47 12.09
CA LEU A 56 2.66 -4.49 11.39
C LEU A 56 3.83 -4.66 12.38
N LYS A 57 3.84 -3.90 13.48
CA LYS A 57 4.92 -4.01 14.47
C LYS A 57 5.01 -5.42 15.06
N ARG A 58 3.88 -6.06 15.38
CA ARG A 58 3.84 -7.45 15.89
C ARG A 58 4.35 -8.44 14.85
N LEU A 59 3.89 -8.33 13.61
CA LEU A 59 4.37 -9.15 12.49
C LEU A 59 5.89 -9.10 12.36
N LEU A 60 6.47 -7.90 12.30
CA LEU A 60 7.91 -7.71 12.12
C LEU A 60 8.74 -8.11 13.36
N LEU A 61 8.12 -8.24 14.52
CA LEU A 61 8.76 -8.70 15.76
C LEU A 61 8.46 -10.18 16.05
N ARG A 62 7.74 -10.89 15.17
CA ARG A 62 7.32 -12.29 15.34
C ARG A 62 6.54 -12.51 16.64
N LEU A 63 5.69 -11.55 16.98
CA LEU A 63 4.81 -11.61 18.14
C LEU A 63 3.44 -12.19 17.75
N ASP A 64 2.71 -12.65 18.76
CA ASP A 64 1.34 -13.13 18.60
C ASP A 64 0.47 -12.08 17.86
N PRO A 65 -0.19 -12.45 16.74
CA PRO A 65 -1.04 -11.54 15.97
C PRO A 65 -2.20 -10.96 16.77
N SER A 66 -2.76 -11.70 17.74
CA SER A 66 -3.80 -11.17 18.63
C SER A 66 -3.75 -11.78 20.02
N PRO A 67 -2.96 -11.21 20.96
CA PRO A 67 -2.68 -11.80 22.25
C PRO A 67 -3.89 -11.93 23.19
N THR A 68 -5.01 -11.28 22.88
CA THR A 68 -6.23 -11.29 23.72
C THR A 68 -7.42 -11.99 23.06
N ASP A 69 -7.31 -12.37 21.79
CA ASP A 69 -8.41 -13.01 21.05
C ASP A 69 -8.17 -14.51 20.90
N TYR A 70 -9.23 -15.27 20.62
CA TYR A 70 -9.18 -16.72 20.41
C TYR A 70 -8.58 -17.51 21.59
N GLU A 71 -8.82 -17.06 22.81
CA GLU A 71 -8.45 -17.78 24.05
C GLU A 71 -9.47 -18.86 24.42
N SER A 72 -10.68 -18.80 23.87
CA SER A 72 -11.74 -19.80 24.09
C SER A 72 -11.53 -21.07 23.25
N ASP A 73 -12.01 -22.20 23.78
CA ASP A 73 -11.98 -23.49 23.08
C ASP A 73 -12.72 -23.46 21.73
N THR A 74 -13.71 -22.56 21.59
CA THR A 74 -14.47 -22.38 20.35
C THR A 74 -14.32 -20.99 19.77
N VAL A 75 -14.48 -20.91 18.44
CA VAL A 75 -14.46 -19.68 17.66
C VAL A 75 -15.64 -19.66 16.70
N GLU A 76 -16.28 -18.51 16.55
CA GLU A 76 -17.31 -18.31 15.53
C GLU A 76 -16.68 -17.87 14.21
N ILE A 77 -16.92 -18.63 13.14
CA ILE A 77 -16.44 -18.31 11.79
C ILE A 77 -17.60 -18.54 10.81
N PHE A 78 -17.93 -17.50 10.04
CA PHE A 78 -19.05 -17.47 9.08
C PHE A 78 -20.42 -17.87 9.66
N GLY A 79 -20.66 -17.58 10.95
CA GLY A 79 -21.90 -17.93 11.65
C GLY A 79 -21.97 -19.36 12.18
N PHE A 80 -20.86 -20.10 12.13
CA PHE A 80 -20.74 -21.45 12.68
C PHE A 80 -19.74 -21.47 13.83
N GLN A 81 -20.00 -22.29 14.85
CA GLN A 81 -19.09 -22.51 15.96
C GLN A 81 -18.12 -23.65 15.62
N TRP A 82 -16.83 -23.39 15.80
CA TRP A 82 -15.73 -24.31 15.50
C TRP A 82 -14.83 -24.49 16.72
N VAL A 83 -14.11 -25.61 16.79
CA VAL A 83 -13.04 -25.79 17.78
C VAL A 83 -11.81 -25.01 17.33
N ALA A 84 -11.36 -24.05 18.14
CA ALA A 84 -10.36 -23.06 17.73
C ALA A 84 -9.00 -23.67 17.34
N GLU A 85 -8.62 -24.79 17.96
CA GLU A 85 -7.32 -25.44 17.73
C GLU A 85 -7.31 -26.41 16.54
N THR A 86 -8.47 -26.87 16.06
CA THR A 86 -8.54 -27.93 15.03
C THR A 86 -9.24 -27.48 13.75
N ALA A 87 -10.06 -26.43 13.78
CA ALA A 87 -10.95 -26.10 12.66
C ALA A 87 -10.21 -25.88 11.34
N LEU A 88 -9.02 -25.26 11.39
CA LEU A 88 -8.28 -24.99 10.17
C LEU A 88 -7.67 -26.27 9.57
N VAL A 89 -7.28 -27.25 10.40
CA VAL A 89 -6.74 -28.55 9.97
C VAL A 89 -7.86 -29.43 9.42
N GLU A 90 -9.00 -29.49 10.11
CA GLU A 90 -10.09 -30.41 9.77
C GLU A 90 -10.98 -29.91 8.62
N SER A 91 -11.01 -28.60 8.36
CA SER A 91 -11.99 -27.99 7.46
C SER A 91 -11.43 -26.85 6.63
N THR A 92 -10.15 -26.94 6.22
CA THR A 92 -9.48 -25.92 5.39
C THR A 92 -10.32 -25.55 4.16
N ASP A 93 -10.65 -26.55 3.33
CA ASP A 93 -11.37 -26.35 2.06
C ASP A 93 -12.76 -25.73 2.26
N LEU A 94 -13.47 -26.18 3.30
CA LEU A 94 -14.80 -25.68 3.62
C LEU A 94 -14.74 -24.22 4.08
N LEU A 95 -13.78 -23.87 4.95
CA LEU A 95 -13.62 -22.51 5.45
C LEU A 95 -13.25 -21.53 4.33
N PHE A 96 -12.32 -21.90 3.45
CA PHE A 96 -12.00 -21.09 2.27
C PHE A 96 -13.13 -21.08 1.23
N GLY A 97 -13.92 -22.16 1.12
CA GLY A 97 -15.13 -22.20 0.32
C GLY A 97 -16.21 -21.22 0.82
N LEU A 98 -16.44 -21.17 2.13
CA LEU A 98 -17.34 -20.21 2.77
C LEU A 98 -16.85 -18.76 2.57
N PHE A 99 -15.53 -18.54 2.63
CA PHE A 99 -14.95 -17.23 2.33
C PHE A 99 -15.29 -16.79 0.89
N ARG A 100 -15.08 -17.65 -0.11
CA ARG A 100 -15.42 -17.36 -1.52
C ARG A 100 -16.92 -17.11 -1.70
N GLN A 101 -17.77 -17.90 -1.05
CA GLN A 101 -19.22 -17.68 -1.06
C GLN A 101 -19.60 -16.30 -0.51
N LYS A 102 -18.94 -15.85 0.57
CA LYS A 102 -19.18 -14.52 1.15
C LYS A 102 -18.75 -13.40 0.21
N LEU A 103 -17.61 -13.56 -0.48
CA LEU A 103 -17.20 -12.66 -1.55
C LEU A 103 -18.27 -12.56 -2.65
N ASP A 104 -18.79 -13.68 -3.14
CA ASP A 104 -19.82 -13.68 -4.19
C ASP A 104 -21.07 -12.93 -3.78
N ILE A 105 -21.51 -13.10 -2.53
CA ILE A 105 -22.66 -12.38 -2.00
C ILE A 105 -22.36 -10.88 -2.03
N LEU A 106 -21.18 -10.45 -1.58
CA LEU A 106 -20.79 -9.04 -1.58
C LEU A 106 -20.66 -8.45 -3.00
N GLU A 107 -20.14 -9.21 -3.95
CA GLU A 107 -20.09 -8.81 -5.37
C GLU A 107 -21.50 -8.62 -5.95
N ASN A 108 -22.42 -9.53 -5.64
CA ASN A 108 -23.81 -9.42 -6.06
C ASN A 108 -24.51 -8.18 -5.46
N LEU A 109 -24.18 -7.78 -4.23
CA LEU A 109 -24.67 -6.54 -3.62
C LEU A 109 -24.16 -5.27 -4.33
N CYS A 110 -23.09 -5.35 -5.12
CA CYS A 110 -22.53 -4.21 -5.87
C CYS A 110 -23.27 -3.93 -7.19
N GLN A 111 -24.20 -4.78 -7.61
CA GLN A 111 -24.93 -4.61 -8.86
C GLN A 111 -25.86 -3.39 -8.80
N PRO A 112 -26.02 -2.65 -9.92
CA PRO A 112 -26.82 -1.43 -9.95
C PRO A 112 -28.31 -1.76 -9.79
N LEU A 113 -28.82 -1.53 -8.59
CA LEU A 113 -30.25 -1.59 -8.29
C LEU A 113 -30.79 -0.17 -8.11
N SER A 114 -31.97 0.12 -8.66
CA SER A 114 -32.71 1.34 -8.33
C SER A 114 -33.27 1.19 -6.91
N LEU A 115 -32.55 1.71 -5.91
CA LEU A 115 -32.84 1.45 -4.50
C LEU A 115 -33.29 2.70 -3.75
N ASP A 116 -34.23 2.51 -2.82
CA ASP A 116 -34.65 3.52 -1.86
C ASP A 116 -33.63 3.64 -0.71
N LEU A 117 -33.64 4.78 0.01
CA LEU A 117 -32.73 5.07 1.13
C LEU A 117 -32.70 4.00 2.24
N GLY A 118 -33.85 3.39 2.56
CA GLY A 118 -33.92 2.30 3.54
C GLY A 118 -33.22 1.02 3.08
N GLN A 119 -33.27 0.72 1.78
CA GLN A 119 -32.58 -0.43 1.20
C GLN A 119 -31.07 -0.24 1.17
N LEU A 120 -30.61 1.00 0.94
CA LEU A 120 -29.17 1.34 1.02
C LEU A 120 -28.58 1.12 2.41
N SER A 121 -29.34 1.40 3.48
CA SER A 121 -28.90 1.13 4.86
C SER A 121 -28.77 -0.38 5.13
N ASN A 122 -29.72 -1.18 4.66
CA ASN A 122 -29.67 -2.63 4.85
C ASN A 122 -28.50 -3.26 4.09
N ILE A 123 -28.26 -2.83 2.84
CA ILE A 123 -27.13 -3.28 2.03
C ILE A 123 -25.81 -2.89 2.69
N HIS A 124 -25.71 -1.70 3.27
CA HIS A 124 -24.52 -1.28 3.98
C HIS A 124 -24.21 -2.19 5.17
N VAL A 125 -25.20 -2.52 6.00
CA VAL A 125 -25.05 -3.40 7.17
C VAL A 125 -24.67 -4.81 6.73
N GLU A 126 -25.34 -5.35 5.71
CA GLU A 126 -25.04 -6.68 5.16
C GLU A 126 -23.62 -6.74 4.58
N ALA A 127 -23.21 -5.73 3.83
CA ALA A 127 -21.88 -5.64 3.26
C ALA A 127 -20.78 -5.44 4.33
N GLU A 128 -21.06 -4.68 5.38
CA GLU A 128 -20.16 -4.52 6.53
C GLU A 128 -19.96 -5.86 7.26
N GLU A 129 -21.06 -6.58 7.52
CA GLU A 129 -21.04 -7.87 8.19
C GLU A 129 -20.26 -8.92 7.37
N ILE A 130 -20.52 -9.02 6.07
CA ILE A 130 -19.79 -9.93 5.18
C ILE A 130 -18.29 -9.63 5.21
N ARG A 131 -17.93 -8.35 5.05
CA ARG A 131 -16.53 -7.93 5.10
C ARG A 131 -15.90 -8.27 6.46
N SER A 132 -16.59 -8.01 7.55
CA SER A 132 -16.14 -8.32 8.91
C SER A 132 -15.84 -9.82 9.06
N GLN A 133 -16.76 -10.69 8.63
CA GLN A 133 -16.58 -12.14 8.67
C GLN A 133 -15.36 -12.60 7.87
N CYS A 134 -15.15 -12.04 6.68
CA CYS A 134 -13.99 -12.34 5.86
C CYS A 134 -12.67 -11.91 6.53
N VAL A 135 -12.60 -10.69 7.05
CA VAL A 135 -11.39 -10.19 7.75
C VAL A 135 -11.13 -11.00 9.02
N GLN A 136 -12.17 -11.36 9.79
CA GLN A 136 -12.07 -12.18 10.98
C GLN A 136 -11.54 -13.58 10.67
N PHE A 137 -11.99 -14.21 9.58
CA PHE A 137 -11.47 -15.50 9.16
C PHE A 137 -9.97 -15.43 8.81
N LEU A 138 -9.54 -14.45 8.01
CA LEU A 138 -8.13 -14.29 7.67
C LEU A 138 -7.27 -13.97 8.89
N HIS A 139 -7.84 -13.25 9.86
CA HIS A 139 -7.19 -12.99 11.12
C HIS A 139 -7.05 -14.25 11.99
N TYR A 140 -8.10 -15.08 12.05
CA TYR A 140 -8.05 -16.40 12.68
C TYR A 140 -6.95 -17.28 12.07
N VAL A 141 -6.80 -17.32 10.74
CA VAL A 141 -5.73 -18.08 10.07
C VAL A 141 -4.34 -17.65 10.58
N LYS A 142 -4.10 -16.34 10.74
CA LYS A 142 -2.83 -15.81 11.27
C LYS A 142 -2.58 -16.29 12.71
N VAL A 143 -3.59 -16.20 13.58
CA VAL A 143 -3.51 -16.63 14.97
C VAL A 143 -3.28 -18.14 15.05
N PHE A 144 -4.00 -18.91 14.23
CA PHE A 144 -3.88 -20.37 14.16
C PHE A 144 -2.44 -20.80 13.87
N ILE A 145 -1.84 -20.25 12.81
CA ILE A 145 -0.46 -20.58 12.42
C ILE A 145 0.52 -20.23 13.54
N TYR A 146 0.31 -19.09 14.20
CA TYR A 146 1.20 -18.65 15.27
C TYR A 146 1.11 -19.57 16.50
N ARG A 147 -0.10 -19.91 16.94
CA ARG A 147 -0.35 -20.59 18.21
C ARG A 147 -0.42 -22.11 18.11
N PHE A 148 -1.14 -22.62 17.12
CA PHE A 148 -1.60 -24.02 17.11
C PHE A 148 -0.85 -24.89 16.11
N LEU A 149 -0.33 -24.32 15.02
CA LEU A 149 0.49 -25.10 14.10
C LEU A 149 1.83 -25.45 14.76
N ASP A 150 2.22 -26.72 14.76
CA ASP A 150 3.57 -27.11 15.19
C ASP A 150 4.58 -27.14 14.03
N PRO A 151 5.84 -26.69 14.23
CA PRO A 151 6.87 -26.83 13.22
C PRO A 151 7.22 -28.31 13.02
N PRO A 152 7.60 -28.74 11.80
CA PRO A 152 7.89 -30.13 11.52
C PRO A 152 9.03 -30.64 12.42
N GLN A 153 8.70 -31.60 13.28
CA GLN A 153 9.69 -32.33 14.07
C GLN A 153 10.51 -33.20 13.11
N LYS A 154 11.83 -33.36 13.37
CA LYS A 154 12.66 -34.27 12.58
C LYS A 154 12.02 -35.65 12.61
N MET A 155 11.76 -36.22 11.42
CA MET A 155 11.13 -37.52 11.24
C MET A 155 11.94 -38.64 11.90
N ASP A 156 11.71 -38.86 13.19
CA ASP A 156 12.16 -40.06 13.91
C ASP A 156 10.96 -40.92 14.39
N SER A 157 9.71 -40.45 14.22
CA SER A 157 8.49 -41.19 14.55
C SER A 157 7.50 -41.20 13.39
N ILE A 158 7.03 -42.40 13.04
CA ILE A 158 5.87 -42.62 12.14
C ILE A 158 4.65 -41.97 12.81
N SER A 159 3.92 -41.10 12.10
CA SER A 159 2.66 -40.52 12.58
C SER A 159 1.70 -41.64 12.95
N VAL A 160 1.20 -41.63 14.18
CA VAL A 160 0.36 -42.72 14.70
C VAL A 160 -1.12 -42.34 14.62
N HIS A 161 -1.43 -41.03 14.56
CA HIS A 161 -2.79 -40.53 14.58
C HIS A 161 -3.19 -39.80 13.27
N PRO A 162 -4.38 -40.05 12.69
CA PRO A 162 -4.82 -39.40 11.44
C PRO A 162 -4.82 -37.87 11.46
N TYR A 163 -5.05 -37.27 12.63
CA TYR A 163 -4.98 -35.81 12.79
C TYR A 163 -3.55 -35.27 12.61
N GLU A 164 -2.53 -35.98 13.09
CA GLU A 164 -1.12 -35.57 12.95
C GLU A 164 -0.71 -35.56 11.47
N GLU A 165 -1.28 -36.46 10.66
CA GLU A 165 -1.06 -36.50 9.21
C GLU A 165 -1.70 -35.30 8.50
N LEU A 166 -2.93 -34.92 8.88
CA LEU A 166 -3.60 -33.74 8.34
C LEU A 166 -2.88 -32.44 8.74
N GLU A 167 -2.45 -32.35 10.00
CA GLU A 167 -1.71 -31.20 10.50
C GLU A 167 -0.37 -31.02 9.78
N ALA A 168 0.36 -32.12 9.53
CA ALA A 168 1.60 -32.09 8.77
C ALA A 168 1.41 -31.63 7.31
N GLN A 169 0.23 -31.87 6.72
CA GLN A 169 -0.11 -31.48 5.35
C GLN A 169 -0.64 -30.03 5.27
N LEU A 170 -1.16 -29.48 6.37
CA LEU A 170 -1.79 -28.17 6.41
C LEU A 170 -0.93 -27.05 5.82
N PRO A 171 0.39 -26.92 6.07
CA PRO A 171 1.20 -25.87 5.48
C PRO A 171 1.18 -25.85 3.94
N SER A 172 1.19 -27.03 3.31
CA SER A 172 1.05 -27.15 1.85
C SER A 172 -0.34 -26.72 1.42
N LYS A 173 -1.37 -27.30 2.06
CA LYS A 173 -2.77 -27.03 1.69
C LYS A 173 -3.13 -25.56 1.83
N LEU A 174 -2.57 -24.90 2.85
CA LEU A 174 -2.75 -23.47 3.06
C LEU A 174 -2.16 -22.64 1.91
N ILE A 175 -0.99 -22.98 1.37
CA ILE A 175 -0.42 -22.28 0.20
C ILE A 175 -1.35 -22.43 -1.01
N GLU A 176 -1.90 -23.61 -1.20
CA GLU A 176 -2.81 -23.92 -2.30
C GLU A 176 -4.11 -23.11 -2.19
N GLU A 177 -4.71 -23.04 -0.99
CA GLU A 177 -5.90 -22.23 -0.75
C GLU A 177 -5.64 -20.73 -0.83
N LEU A 178 -4.49 -20.24 -0.35
CA LEU A 178 -4.09 -18.83 -0.49
C LEU A 178 -3.84 -18.45 -1.95
N HIS A 179 -3.18 -19.32 -2.71
CA HIS A 179 -3.01 -19.14 -4.15
C HIS A 179 -4.36 -19.15 -4.87
N GLY A 180 -5.21 -20.15 -4.60
CA GLY A 180 -6.56 -20.21 -5.16
C GLY A 180 -7.40 -18.99 -4.81
N LEU A 181 -7.29 -18.47 -3.59
CA LEU A 181 -7.94 -17.23 -3.18
C LEU A 181 -7.38 -16.01 -3.93
N SER A 182 -6.07 -15.95 -4.15
CA SER A 182 -5.44 -14.86 -4.91
C SER A 182 -5.88 -14.83 -6.38
N LEU A 183 -6.05 -16.01 -6.99
CA LEU A 183 -6.60 -16.15 -8.34
C LEU A 183 -8.08 -15.79 -8.39
N TYR A 184 -8.83 -16.15 -7.34
CA TYR A 184 -10.24 -15.84 -7.22
C TYR A 184 -10.50 -14.33 -7.17
N ILE A 185 -9.75 -13.64 -6.32
CA ILE A 185 -9.93 -12.21 -6.09
C ILE A 185 -9.37 -11.35 -7.22
N GLY A 186 -8.40 -11.91 -7.98
CA GLY A 186 -7.79 -11.26 -9.14
C GLY A 186 -6.99 -10.01 -8.78
N HIS A 187 -6.66 -9.22 -9.80
CA HIS A 187 -5.89 -8.00 -9.64
C HIS A 187 -6.78 -6.78 -9.38
N LEU A 188 -6.28 -5.81 -8.61
CA LEU A 188 -7.04 -4.60 -8.27
C LEU A 188 -7.31 -3.70 -9.49
N TYR A 189 -6.44 -3.73 -10.50
CA TYR A 189 -6.63 -2.95 -11.73
C TYR A 189 -7.67 -3.56 -12.69
N GLU A 190 -8.02 -4.83 -12.50
CA GLU A 190 -9.00 -5.55 -13.32
C GLU A 190 -10.43 -5.39 -12.78
N LEU A 191 -10.56 -4.83 -11.56
CA LEU A 191 -11.85 -4.53 -10.97
C LEU A 191 -12.72 -3.66 -11.89
N PRO A 192 -14.04 -3.93 -11.98
CA PRO A 192 -14.98 -3.09 -12.70
C PRO A 192 -14.87 -1.59 -12.35
N SER A 193 -15.09 -0.72 -13.34
CA SER A 193 -14.91 0.73 -13.19
C SER A 193 -15.79 1.37 -12.12
N ASN A 194 -16.98 0.82 -11.86
CA ASN A 194 -17.86 1.24 -10.76
C ASN A 194 -17.26 0.94 -9.37
N ILE A 195 -16.47 -0.13 -9.25
CA ILE A 195 -15.76 -0.48 -8.01
C ILE A 195 -14.50 0.38 -7.89
N GLN A 196 -13.74 0.54 -8.98
CA GLN A 196 -12.57 1.44 -8.99
C GLN A 196 -12.94 2.89 -8.66
N ALA A 197 -14.11 3.36 -9.10
CA ALA A 197 -14.61 4.69 -8.74
C ALA A 197 -14.80 4.87 -7.23
N ALA A 198 -15.08 3.80 -6.47
CA ALA A 198 -15.22 3.85 -5.01
C ALA A 198 -13.90 4.23 -4.32
N VAL A 199 -12.74 3.97 -4.94
CA VAL A 199 -11.42 4.43 -4.47
C VAL A 199 -11.34 5.97 -4.47
N GLN A 200 -12.02 6.62 -5.42
CA GLN A 200 -11.95 8.07 -5.66
C GLN A 200 -12.97 8.86 -4.85
N LEU A 201 -14.04 8.21 -4.40
CA LEU A 201 -15.12 8.84 -3.65
C LEU A 201 -14.70 9.04 -2.18
N GLN A 202 -14.57 10.31 -1.78
CA GLN A 202 -14.47 10.66 -0.36
C GLN A 202 -15.84 10.49 0.27
N HIS A 203 -16.09 9.35 0.89
CA HIS A 203 -17.33 9.10 1.62
C HIS A 203 -17.30 9.81 2.97
N GLN A 204 -18.23 10.75 3.17
CA GLN A 204 -18.45 11.46 4.44
C GLN A 204 -19.69 10.93 5.20
N GLY A 205 -20.34 9.89 4.66
CA GLY A 205 -21.53 9.30 5.24
C GLY A 205 -21.22 8.11 6.15
N LYS A 206 -22.10 7.86 7.12
CA LYS A 206 -22.09 6.62 7.92
C LYS A 206 -22.48 5.38 7.10
N VAL A 207 -23.27 5.59 6.05
CA VAL A 207 -23.74 4.54 5.14
C VAL A 207 -22.82 4.53 3.91
N LEU A 208 -22.10 3.44 3.73
CA LEU A 208 -21.13 3.22 2.65
C LEU A 208 -21.70 2.23 1.62
N PRO A 209 -21.46 2.44 0.31
CA PRO A 209 -21.95 1.52 -0.72
C PRO A 209 -21.24 0.16 -0.65
N ALA A 210 -21.89 -0.91 -1.11
CA ALA A 210 -21.30 -2.24 -1.16
C ALA A 210 -19.98 -2.28 -1.95
N SER A 211 -19.85 -1.49 -3.02
CA SER A 211 -18.61 -1.38 -3.80
C SER A 211 -17.43 -0.82 -3.01
N TRP A 212 -17.69 0.02 -2.00
CA TRP A 212 -16.66 0.48 -1.08
C TRP A 212 -16.18 -0.66 -0.18
N HIS A 213 -17.12 -1.44 0.39
CA HIS A 213 -16.81 -2.58 1.24
C HIS A 213 -16.04 -3.66 0.47
N LEU A 214 -16.48 -3.99 -0.74
CA LEU A 214 -15.81 -4.94 -1.62
C LEU A 214 -14.37 -4.50 -1.92
N LEU A 215 -14.18 -3.29 -2.43
CA LEU A 215 -12.85 -2.75 -2.72
C LEU A 215 -11.91 -2.83 -1.50
N HIS A 216 -12.40 -2.48 -0.31
CA HIS A 216 -11.56 -2.52 0.90
C HIS A 216 -11.30 -3.94 1.37
N LEU A 217 -12.24 -4.87 1.16
CA LEU A 217 -12.01 -6.29 1.37
C LEU A 217 -10.93 -6.83 0.42
N HIS A 218 -10.87 -6.38 -0.84
CA HIS A 218 -9.74 -6.73 -1.72
C HIS A 218 -8.40 -6.29 -1.11
N PHE A 219 -8.30 -5.06 -0.60
CA PHE A 219 -7.08 -4.62 0.09
C PHE A 219 -6.77 -5.49 1.32
N ASP A 220 -7.77 -5.78 2.16
CA ASP A 220 -7.61 -6.62 3.35
C ASP A 220 -7.10 -8.03 2.99
N VAL A 221 -7.63 -8.63 1.92
CA VAL A 221 -7.25 -9.96 1.43
C VAL A 221 -5.82 -9.96 0.92
N HIS A 222 -5.45 -9.06 -0.01
CA HIS A 222 -4.10 -9.01 -0.55
C HIS A 222 -3.05 -8.83 0.54
N TRP A 223 -3.30 -7.92 1.50
CA TRP A 223 -2.39 -7.74 2.63
C TRP A 223 -2.36 -8.95 3.55
N SER A 224 -3.52 -9.51 3.92
CA SER A 224 -3.59 -10.65 4.84
C SER A 224 -2.92 -11.89 4.28
N ILE A 225 -3.00 -12.14 2.97
CA ILE A 225 -2.27 -13.25 2.34
C ILE A 225 -0.75 -13.07 2.52
N LEU A 226 -0.22 -11.85 2.31
CA LEU A 226 1.20 -11.57 2.54
C LEU A 226 1.60 -11.74 4.01
N GLU A 227 0.75 -11.30 4.95
CA GLU A 227 0.97 -11.52 6.38
C GLU A 227 0.97 -13.01 6.74
N ILE A 228 0.00 -13.79 6.24
CA ILE A 228 -0.11 -15.22 6.47
C ILE A 228 1.13 -15.94 5.95
N LEU A 229 1.57 -15.62 4.72
CA LEU A 229 2.79 -16.21 4.14
C LEU A 229 4.05 -15.84 4.93
N GLN A 230 4.12 -14.62 5.46
CA GLN A 230 5.22 -14.18 6.33
C GLN A 230 5.22 -14.97 7.65
N ILE A 231 4.07 -15.07 8.33
CA ILE A 231 3.93 -15.80 9.60
C ILE A 231 4.24 -17.29 9.38
N LEU A 232 3.71 -17.90 8.31
CA LEU A 232 4.00 -19.28 7.96
C LEU A 232 5.50 -19.50 7.72
N GLY A 233 6.16 -18.63 6.95
CA GLY A 233 7.60 -18.71 6.72
C GLY A 233 8.43 -18.59 8.00
N ASP A 234 8.03 -17.71 8.93
CA ASP A 234 8.67 -17.56 10.23
C ASP A 234 8.44 -18.80 11.12
N LYS A 235 7.21 -19.33 11.13
CA LYS A 235 6.83 -20.52 11.90
C LYS A 235 7.58 -21.78 11.43
N MET A 236 7.76 -21.91 10.12
CA MET A 236 8.53 -22.97 9.48
C MET A 236 10.05 -22.76 9.56
N GLN A 237 10.51 -21.75 10.32
CA GLN A 237 11.93 -21.45 10.56
C GLN A 237 12.76 -21.28 9.28
N GLY A 238 12.13 -20.73 8.23
CA GLY A 238 12.77 -20.53 6.92
C GLY A 238 12.85 -21.78 6.04
N GLN A 239 12.24 -22.90 6.43
CA GLN A 239 12.05 -24.03 5.53
C GLN A 239 11.09 -23.64 4.39
N ILE A 240 11.42 -24.08 3.18
CA ILE A 240 10.58 -23.86 2.00
C ILE A 240 9.40 -24.83 2.10
N VAL A 241 8.20 -24.28 2.05
CA VAL A 241 6.97 -25.06 2.00
C VAL A 241 6.50 -25.10 0.56
N TYR A 242 6.25 -26.32 0.07
CA TYR A 242 5.80 -26.59 -1.28
C TYR A 242 4.29 -26.85 -1.29
N ALA A 243 3.60 -26.27 -2.27
CA ALA A 243 2.29 -26.74 -2.69
C ALA A 243 2.48 -28.03 -3.49
N HIS A 244 1.85 -29.12 -3.05
CA HIS A 244 2.01 -30.43 -3.70
C HIS A 244 1.06 -30.60 -4.88
N GLU A 245 -0.09 -29.91 -4.87
CA GLU A 245 -1.08 -29.99 -5.94
C GLU A 245 -0.79 -29.03 -7.11
N TYR A 246 0.08 -28.03 -6.92
CA TYR A 246 0.40 -27.01 -7.94
C TYR A 246 1.82 -27.13 -8.48
N ILE A 247 1.91 -27.75 -9.66
CA ILE A 247 3.11 -27.79 -10.50
C ILE A 247 2.91 -26.77 -11.63
N ASN A 248 3.81 -25.81 -11.77
CA ASN A 248 3.74 -24.83 -12.86
C ASN A 248 4.02 -25.48 -14.22
N LEU A 249 3.84 -24.72 -15.31
CA LEU A 249 4.05 -25.20 -16.69
C LEU A 249 5.48 -25.70 -16.98
N ILE A 250 6.45 -25.34 -16.14
CA ILE A 250 7.88 -25.70 -16.27
C ILE A 250 8.23 -26.92 -15.38
N GLY A 251 7.28 -27.42 -14.59
CA GLY A 251 7.50 -28.55 -13.69
C GLY A 251 8.01 -28.15 -12.30
N GLU A 252 8.01 -26.86 -11.95
CA GLU A 252 8.41 -26.39 -10.62
C GLU A 252 7.18 -26.22 -9.71
N ASN A 253 7.33 -26.65 -8.46
CA ASN A 253 6.28 -26.52 -7.46
C ASN A 253 6.16 -25.07 -7.00
N LEU A 254 4.93 -24.59 -6.83
CA LEU A 254 4.67 -23.34 -6.15
C LEU A 254 5.13 -23.44 -4.69
N THR A 255 5.80 -22.41 -4.19
CA THR A 255 6.29 -22.35 -2.80
C THR A 255 5.73 -21.14 -2.07
N ASN A 256 5.77 -21.15 -0.73
CA ASN A 256 5.44 -19.98 0.06
C ASN A 256 6.30 -18.75 -0.31
N VAL A 257 7.57 -18.99 -0.68
CA VAL A 257 8.49 -17.94 -1.11
C VAL A 257 8.10 -17.40 -2.48
N SER A 258 7.95 -18.26 -3.48
CA SER A 258 7.62 -17.82 -4.85
C SER A 258 6.24 -17.15 -4.90
N LEU A 259 5.26 -17.68 -4.16
CA LEU A 259 3.93 -17.08 -4.05
C LEU A 259 3.99 -15.69 -3.41
N PHE A 260 4.75 -15.53 -2.32
CA PHE A 260 4.94 -14.21 -1.70
C PHE A 260 5.53 -13.19 -2.68
N GLU A 261 6.57 -13.59 -3.40
CA GLU A 261 7.27 -12.74 -4.36
C GLU A 261 6.34 -12.31 -5.51
N GLU A 262 5.60 -13.26 -6.08
CA GLU A 262 4.62 -13.03 -7.14
C GLU A 262 3.50 -12.08 -6.69
N LEU A 263 2.83 -12.39 -5.58
CA LEU A 263 1.73 -11.57 -5.06
C LEU A 263 2.19 -10.17 -4.68
N CYS A 264 3.39 -10.03 -4.13
CA CYS A 264 3.96 -8.73 -3.83
C CYS A 264 4.24 -7.93 -5.10
N GLU A 265 4.80 -8.55 -6.13
CA GLU A 265 5.06 -7.87 -7.41
C GLU A 265 3.76 -7.42 -8.07
N HIS A 266 2.74 -8.28 -8.10
CA HIS A 266 1.41 -7.93 -8.58
C HIS A 266 0.79 -6.75 -7.82
N LEU A 267 0.83 -6.78 -6.48
CA LEU A 267 0.30 -5.68 -5.68
C LEU A 267 1.06 -4.37 -5.90
N LEU A 268 2.39 -4.40 -6.09
CA LEU A 268 3.16 -3.20 -6.45
C LEU A 268 2.76 -2.67 -7.83
N CYS A 269 2.53 -3.55 -8.81
CA CYS A 269 2.02 -3.17 -10.13
C CYS A 269 0.65 -2.48 -10.01
N ASP A 270 -0.28 -3.05 -9.25
CA ASP A 270 -1.62 -2.51 -9.00
C ASP A 270 -1.58 -1.10 -8.40
N LEU A 271 -0.73 -0.90 -7.39
CA LEU A 271 -0.56 0.40 -6.75
C LEU A 271 0.09 1.43 -7.69
N ILE A 272 1.04 1.02 -8.53
CA ILE A 272 1.62 1.88 -9.58
C ILE A 272 0.57 2.22 -10.63
N TYR A 273 -0.30 1.29 -11.02
CA TYR A 273 -1.41 1.53 -11.94
C TYR A 273 -2.39 2.57 -11.38
N TYR A 274 -2.79 2.45 -10.11
CA TYR A 274 -3.62 3.46 -9.48
C TYR A 274 -2.94 4.84 -9.44
N ALA A 275 -1.64 4.89 -9.13
CA ALA A 275 -0.89 6.12 -9.20
C ALA A 275 -0.87 6.68 -10.64
N ALA A 276 -0.59 5.85 -11.64
CA ALA A 276 -0.55 6.27 -13.04
C ALA A 276 -1.89 6.83 -13.53
N ASN A 277 -3.01 6.17 -13.18
CA ASN A 277 -4.35 6.67 -13.48
C ASN A 277 -4.59 8.06 -12.87
N ARG A 278 -4.13 8.28 -11.63
CA ARG A 278 -4.20 9.58 -10.98
C ARG A 278 -3.31 10.62 -11.66
N TYR A 279 -2.10 10.22 -12.05
CA TYR A 279 -1.12 11.07 -12.72
C TYR A 279 -1.65 11.67 -14.03
N THR A 280 -2.55 10.98 -14.74
CA THR A 280 -3.16 11.49 -15.97
C THR A 280 -3.85 12.85 -15.81
N GLN A 281 -4.28 13.20 -14.59
CA GLN A 281 -4.93 14.47 -14.26
C GLN A 281 -3.99 15.47 -13.56
N VAL A 282 -2.76 15.07 -13.26
CA VAL A 282 -1.80 15.90 -12.52
C VAL A 282 -1.07 16.81 -13.48
N ARG A 283 -1.17 18.12 -13.25
CA ARG A 283 -0.36 19.10 -13.97
C ARG A 283 1.06 19.14 -13.38
N PRO A 284 2.10 19.40 -14.18
CA PRO A 284 3.47 19.56 -13.67
C PRO A 284 3.58 20.57 -12.52
N THR A 285 2.78 21.64 -12.55
CA THR A 285 2.68 22.67 -11.50
C THR A 285 2.20 22.16 -10.14
N GLU A 286 1.43 21.07 -10.13
CA GLU A 286 0.72 20.55 -8.95
C GLU A 286 1.32 19.23 -8.47
N ALA A 287 2.37 18.74 -9.12
CA ALA A 287 2.92 17.41 -8.91
C ALA A 287 3.24 17.12 -7.43
N LEU A 288 3.91 18.03 -6.72
CA LEU A 288 4.25 17.84 -5.31
C LEU A 288 3.08 18.05 -4.33
N ASN A 289 1.99 18.68 -4.78
CA ASN A 289 0.81 18.93 -3.94
C ASN A 289 -0.22 17.79 -4.07
N ASN A 290 -0.28 17.15 -5.24
CA ASN A 290 -1.16 16.02 -5.50
C ASN A 290 -0.49 14.72 -5.07
N GLN A 291 -1.07 14.07 -4.07
CA GLN A 291 -0.60 12.76 -3.58
C GLN A 291 -0.80 11.65 -4.61
N ILE A 292 0.02 10.59 -4.53
CA ILE A 292 -0.06 9.39 -5.40
C ILE A 292 -1.22 8.45 -5.04
N TYR A 293 -1.77 8.59 -3.84
CA TYR A 293 -2.83 7.74 -3.32
C TYR A 293 -4.19 8.46 -3.33
N HIS A 294 -5.26 7.70 -3.58
CA HIS A 294 -6.63 8.22 -3.64
C HIS A 294 -7.32 8.23 -2.26
N CYS A 295 -6.92 7.34 -1.36
CA CYS A 295 -7.41 7.27 0.01
C CYS A 295 -6.30 6.86 0.98
N ILE A 296 -6.55 6.98 2.29
CA ILE A 296 -5.57 6.64 3.33
C ILE A 296 -5.20 5.15 3.32
N CYS A 297 -6.10 4.26 2.88
CA CYS A 297 -5.84 2.82 2.79
C CYS A 297 -4.73 2.50 1.78
N VAL A 298 -4.72 3.19 0.63
CA VAL A 298 -3.66 3.03 -0.38
C VAL A 298 -2.33 3.55 0.16
N LYS A 299 -2.34 4.66 0.91
CA LYS A 299 -1.15 5.18 1.60
C LYS A 299 -0.63 4.17 2.63
N GLU A 300 -1.54 3.60 3.44
CA GLU A 300 -1.22 2.59 4.44
C GLU A 300 -0.61 1.35 3.77
N MET A 301 -1.21 0.84 2.70
CA MET A 301 -0.68 -0.30 1.93
C MET A 301 0.77 -0.05 1.47
N TRP A 302 1.07 1.14 0.93
CA TRP A 302 2.44 1.48 0.55
C TRP A 302 3.41 1.42 1.75
N ILE A 303 3.02 1.96 2.90
CA ILE A 303 3.86 1.96 4.11
C ILE A 303 4.06 0.54 4.63
N LEU A 304 3.01 -0.28 4.65
CA LEU A 304 3.05 -1.69 5.03
C LEU A 304 4.06 -2.46 4.16
N LEU A 305 4.01 -2.28 2.84
CA LEU A 305 4.93 -2.90 1.89
C LEU A 305 6.38 -2.41 2.03
N VAL A 306 6.59 -1.10 2.24
CA VAL A 306 7.93 -0.54 2.50
C VAL A 306 8.57 -1.24 3.70
N HIS A 307 7.86 -1.32 4.82
CA HIS A 307 8.40 -1.92 6.05
C HIS A 307 8.58 -3.43 5.93
N LEU A 308 7.62 -4.14 5.32
CA LEU A 308 7.68 -5.59 5.18
C LEU A 308 8.84 -6.03 4.27
N LEU A 309 9.00 -5.40 3.11
CA LEU A 309 10.04 -5.77 2.15
C LEU A 309 11.43 -5.41 2.65
N ASP A 310 11.59 -4.24 3.26
CA ASP A 310 12.88 -3.86 3.83
C ASP A 310 13.24 -4.73 5.04
N HIS A 311 12.26 -5.15 5.84
CA HIS A 311 12.49 -6.13 6.90
C HIS A 311 12.97 -7.47 6.34
N ARG A 312 12.28 -8.02 5.33
CA ARG A 312 12.67 -9.28 4.69
C ARG A 312 14.07 -9.22 4.09
N SER A 313 14.42 -8.12 3.41
CA SER A 313 15.75 -7.96 2.79
C SER A 313 16.92 -7.94 3.79
N LYS A 314 16.69 -7.65 5.08
CA LYS A 314 17.75 -7.62 6.10
C LYS A 314 18.19 -9.00 6.56
N GLY A 315 17.34 -10.02 6.40
CA GLY A 315 17.57 -11.38 6.90
C GLY A 315 17.67 -12.46 5.82
N SER A 316 17.62 -12.09 4.54
CA SER A 316 17.50 -13.03 3.41
C SER A 316 18.11 -12.45 2.13
N SER A 317 18.19 -13.25 1.06
CA SER A 317 18.55 -12.78 -0.28
C SER A 317 17.41 -12.04 -1.01
N PHE A 318 16.30 -11.72 -0.34
CA PHE A 318 15.17 -11.03 -0.96
C PHE A 318 15.50 -9.57 -1.25
N GLU A 319 14.89 -9.05 -2.32
CA GLU A 319 15.07 -7.67 -2.74
C GLU A 319 14.32 -6.70 -1.83
N SER A 320 14.97 -5.60 -1.47
CA SER A 320 14.37 -4.48 -0.74
C SER A 320 13.31 -3.76 -1.58
N PHE A 321 12.50 -2.94 -0.92
CA PHE A 321 11.41 -2.21 -1.58
C PHE A 321 11.91 -1.41 -2.79
N TRP A 322 12.99 -0.63 -2.62
CA TRP A 322 13.53 0.19 -3.69
C TRP A 322 14.07 -0.61 -4.88
N ILE A 323 14.64 -1.80 -4.65
CA ILE A 323 15.15 -2.63 -5.76
C ILE A 323 13.99 -3.07 -6.66
N ARG A 324 12.88 -3.49 -6.07
CA ARG A 324 11.67 -3.90 -6.81
C ARG A 324 11.05 -2.74 -7.56
N ILE A 325 10.84 -1.60 -6.89
CA ILE A 325 10.34 -0.38 -7.53
C ILE A 325 11.23 0.04 -8.70
N ASN A 326 12.57 -0.06 -8.55
CA ASN A 326 13.49 0.26 -9.63
C ASN A 326 13.31 -0.64 -10.86
N LYS A 327 13.07 -1.94 -10.67
CA LYS A 327 12.79 -2.86 -11.78
C LYS A 327 11.49 -2.49 -12.49
N LEU A 328 10.41 -2.27 -11.73
CA LEU A 328 9.09 -1.92 -12.27
C LEU A 328 9.13 -0.57 -13.02
N LEU A 329 9.72 0.47 -12.43
CA LEU A 329 9.85 1.77 -13.08
C LEU A 329 10.77 1.72 -14.31
N ARG A 330 11.83 0.90 -14.30
CA ARG A 330 12.67 0.70 -15.49
C ARG A 330 11.90 0.05 -16.62
N SER A 331 11.06 -0.95 -16.31
CA SER A 331 10.18 -1.59 -17.28
C SER A 331 9.22 -0.57 -17.92
N ILE A 332 8.56 0.27 -17.10
CA ILE A 332 7.66 1.33 -17.58
C ILE A 332 8.38 2.37 -18.47
N ASN A 333 9.64 2.69 -18.16
CA ASN A 333 10.42 3.68 -18.91
C ASN A 333 11.11 3.12 -20.17
N GLN A 334 11.05 1.82 -20.43
CA GLN A 334 11.63 1.22 -21.63
C GLN A 334 10.56 1.14 -22.72
N VAL A 335 10.88 1.63 -23.92
CA VAL A 335 10.01 1.47 -25.10
C VAL A 335 10.07 0.00 -25.52
N SER A 336 8.90 -0.65 -25.53
CA SER A 336 8.68 -2.09 -25.76
C SER A 336 9.43 -2.64 -26.99
N ASN A 337 10.58 -3.27 -26.78
CA ASN A 337 11.29 -4.05 -27.80
C ASN A 337 11.80 -5.42 -27.28
N SER A 338 11.53 -5.79 -26.02
CA SER A 338 11.95 -7.08 -25.44
C SER A 338 10.76 -7.88 -24.90
N THR A 339 10.76 -9.17 -25.24
CA THR A 339 9.70 -10.17 -24.98
C THR A 339 9.47 -10.51 -23.51
N GLU A 340 10.31 -10.01 -22.59
CA GLU A 340 10.29 -10.38 -21.16
C GLU A 340 9.76 -9.28 -20.21
N SER A 341 9.39 -8.10 -20.73
CA SER A 341 8.96 -6.92 -19.92
C SER A 341 7.44 -6.61 -19.98
N PHE A 342 6.63 -7.62 -20.31
CA PHE A 342 5.30 -7.41 -20.90
C PHE A 342 4.16 -6.99 -19.95
N HIS A 343 4.23 -7.23 -18.64
CA HIS A 343 3.03 -7.09 -17.80
C HIS A 343 2.74 -5.64 -17.37
N ILE A 344 3.65 -4.96 -16.67
CA ILE A 344 3.36 -3.61 -16.15
C ILE A 344 3.34 -2.53 -17.25
N SER A 345 4.16 -2.66 -18.29
CA SER A 345 4.26 -1.70 -19.39
C SER A 345 3.02 -1.68 -20.28
N SER A 346 2.36 -2.84 -20.44
CA SER A 346 1.08 -2.96 -21.17
C SER A 346 -0.11 -2.51 -20.32
N MET A 347 -0.06 -2.78 -19.01
CA MET A 347 -1.06 -2.38 -18.02
C MET A 347 -1.10 -0.85 -17.80
N VAL A 348 0.07 -0.21 -17.70
CA VAL A 348 0.19 1.23 -17.42
C VAL A 348 0.38 2.03 -18.71
N GLN A 349 -0.73 2.49 -19.29
CA GLN A 349 -0.69 3.39 -20.46
C GLN A 349 -0.46 4.85 -20.04
N CYS A 350 0.77 5.17 -19.65
CA CYS A 350 1.16 6.54 -19.28
C CYS A 350 1.77 7.29 -20.48
N LYS A 351 1.26 8.49 -20.78
CA LYS A 351 1.80 9.37 -21.83
C LYS A 351 3.16 9.97 -21.47
N ASP A 352 3.46 10.06 -20.16
CA ASP A 352 4.71 10.58 -19.63
C ASP A 352 5.26 9.62 -18.55
N PRO A 353 5.90 8.50 -18.96
CA PRO A 353 6.50 7.52 -18.05
C PRO A 353 7.60 8.10 -17.15
N LEU A 354 8.35 9.09 -17.69
CA LEU A 354 9.47 9.71 -16.99
C LEU A 354 8.97 10.60 -15.85
N GLY A 355 7.99 11.47 -16.11
CA GLY A 355 7.38 12.28 -15.07
C GLY A 355 6.61 11.45 -14.04
N LEU A 356 5.92 10.38 -14.46
CA LEU A 356 5.32 9.41 -13.52
C LEU A 356 6.37 8.83 -12.56
N SER A 357 7.54 8.45 -13.09
CA SER A 357 8.63 7.91 -12.28
C SER A 357 9.16 8.93 -11.27
N TRP A 358 9.36 10.18 -11.69
CA TRP A 358 9.72 11.27 -10.78
C TRP A 358 8.69 11.51 -9.69
N TRP A 359 7.42 11.54 -10.08
CA TRP A 359 6.31 11.77 -9.18
C TRP A 359 6.18 10.66 -8.13
N LEU A 360 6.29 9.39 -8.55
CA LEU A 360 6.28 8.25 -7.65
C LEU A 360 7.43 8.30 -6.64
N VAL A 361 8.68 8.48 -7.10
CA VAL A 361 9.84 8.50 -6.18
C VAL A 361 9.73 9.63 -5.17
N ALA A 362 9.28 10.83 -5.59
CA ALA A 362 9.10 11.98 -4.71
C ALA A 362 8.05 11.74 -3.61
N HIS A 363 7.02 10.93 -3.87
CA HIS A 363 5.96 10.64 -2.90
C HIS A 363 6.17 9.37 -2.09
N LEU A 364 6.90 8.38 -2.62
CA LEU A 364 7.27 7.17 -1.90
C LEU A 364 8.39 7.43 -0.88
N ALA A 365 9.35 8.30 -1.19
CA ALA A 365 10.46 8.58 -0.30
C ALA A 365 10.05 9.12 1.10
N PRO A 366 9.10 10.06 1.23
CA PRO A 366 8.58 10.50 2.52
C PRO A 366 7.90 9.38 3.33
N LEU A 367 7.42 8.30 2.71
CA LEU A 367 6.72 7.23 3.45
C LEU A 367 7.63 6.50 4.44
N TYR A 368 8.94 6.55 4.24
CA TYR A 368 9.94 6.06 5.19
C TYR A 368 10.00 6.83 6.52
N THR A 369 9.35 8.00 6.60
CA THR A 369 9.23 8.75 7.86
C THR A 369 8.16 8.18 8.78
N PHE A 370 7.32 7.27 8.32
CA PHE A 370 6.33 6.62 9.17
C PHE A 370 6.95 5.42 9.89
N ASP A 371 6.77 5.34 11.20
CA ASP A 371 7.18 4.19 12.02
C ASP A 371 6.24 2.99 11.78
N ARG A 372 6.53 1.87 12.47
CA ARG A 372 5.74 0.63 12.38
C ARG A 372 4.33 0.73 12.98
N ASN A 373 3.98 1.87 13.59
CA ASN A 373 2.65 2.16 14.15
C ASN A 373 1.94 3.29 13.38
N GLY A 374 2.53 3.81 12.29
CA GLY A 374 1.97 4.90 11.49
C GLY A 374 2.19 6.30 12.07
N ASN A 375 3.11 6.47 13.02
CA ASN A 375 3.50 7.78 13.54
C ASN A 375 4.65 8.37 12.72
N LEU A 376 4.69 9.70 12.58
CA LEU A 376 5.79 10.40 11.95
C LEU A 376 7.03 10.42 12.86
N GLU A 377 8.13 9.87 12.38
CA GLU A 377 9.42 9.82 13.05
C GLU A 377 10.46 10.64 12.27
N GLU A 378 10.67 11.89 12.68
CA GLU A 378 11.55 12.84 11.98
C GLU A 378 13.05 12.46 12.03
N THR A 379 13.42 11.53 12.93
CA THR A 379 14.82 11.21 13.25
C THR A 379 15.36 9.95 12.56
N VAL A 380 14.56 9.25 11.76
CA VAL A 380 14.98 8.00 11.10
C VAL A 380 15.94 8.30 9.94
N LYS A 381 17.02 7.53 9.85
CA LYS A 381 17.87 7.52 8.65
C LYS A 381 17.09 6.84 7.52
N ILE A 382 16.61 7.65 6.58
CA ILE A 382 15.82 7.19 5.44
C ILE A 382 16.72 6.52 4.41
N SER A 383 16.29 5.36 3.92
CA SER A 383 16.97 4.65 2.83
C SER A 383 16.83 5.45 1.53
N SER A 384 17.94 5.93 1.00
CA SER A 384 17.95 6.67 -0.26
C SER A 384 17.95 5.73 -1.46
N ASN A 385 17.41 6.22 -2.58
CA ASN A 385 17.44 5.53 -3.86
C ASN A 385 18.06 6.43 -4.94
N TRP A 386 19.21 7.01 -4.61
CA TRP A 386 19.91 7.92 -5.52
C TRP A 386 20.27 7.29 -6.86
N LYS A 387 20.51 5.98 -6.91
CA LYS A 387 20.81 5.28 -8.16
C LYS A 387 19.71 5.44 -9.21
N LEU A 388 18.43 5.31 -8.81
CA LEU A 388 17.32 5.56 -9.72
C LEU A 388 17.24 7.04 -10.09
N VAL A 389 17.41 7.95 -9.12
CA VAL A 389 17.37 9.38 -9.38
C VAL A 389 18.47 9.82 -10.35
N GLU A 390 19.67 9.28 -10.25
CA GLU A 390 20.77 9.51 -11.19
C GLU A 390 20.39 9.06 -12.61
N ASP A 391 19.75 7.89 -12.75
CA ASP A 391 19.25 7.40 -14.04
C ASP A 391 18.14 8.33 -14.61
N LEU A 392 17.21 8.78 -13.76
CA LEU A 392 16.13 9.71 -14.15
C LEU A 392 16.66 11.09 -14.53
N LEU A 393 17.66 11.62 -13.82
CA LEU A 393 18.32 12.90 -14.12
C LEU A 393 19.04 12.86 -15.46
N LYS A 394 19.74 11.77 -15.76
CA LYS A 394 20.37 11.57 -17.08
C LYS A 394 19.33 11.60 -18.18
N LYS A 395 18.20 10.88 -18.02
CA LYS A 395 17.10 10.88 -19.00
C LYS A 395 16.45 12.25 -19.14
N SER A 396 16.24 12.96 -18.03
CA SER A 396 15.63 14.30 -18.01
C SER A 396 16.50 15.37 -18.66
N SER A 397 17.82 15.17 -18.62
CA SER A 397 18.83 16.10 -19.12
C SER A 397 19.35 15.73 -20.51
N ASP A 398 18.85 14.64 -21.10
CA ASP A 398 19.25 14.22 -22.43
C ASP A 398 18.49 15.01 -23.49
N THR A 399 19.24 15.73 -24.33
CA THR A 399 18.71 16.49 -25.47
C THR A 399 17.92 15.62 -26.46
N GLN A 400 18.20 14.32 -26.54
CA GLN A 400 17.49 13.40 -27.43
C GLN A 400 16.07 13.08 -26.96
N ASN A 401 15.81 13.16 -25.65
CA ASN A 401 14.49 12.87 -25.08
C ASN A 401 13.49 14.03 -25.23
N GLY A 402 13.94 15.21 -25.67
CA GLY A 402 13.06 16.33 -25.99
C GLY A 402 12.24 16.87 -24.81
N VAL A 403 12.70 16.65 -23.57
CA VAL A 403 12.00 17.07 -22.34
C VAL A 403 11.80 18.58 -22.35
N ARG A 404 10.56 19.01 -22.13
CA ARG A 404 10.20 20.42 -22.16
C ARG A 404 10.58 21.10 -20.85
N GLU A 405 10.78 22.42 -20.90
CA GLU A 405 11.10 23.22 -19.70
C GLU A 405 10.05 23.06 -18.58
N ASP A 406 8.77 22.93 -18.93
CA ASP A 406 7.68 22.71 -17.96
C ASP A 406 7.75 21.35 -17.25
N GLU A 407 8.18 20.31 -17.96
CA GLU A 407 8.41 18.96 -17.42
C GLU A 407 9.70 18.93 -16.59
N LEU A 408 10.78 19.52 -17.12
CA LEU A 408 12.07 19.60 -16.44
C LEU A 408 11.97 20.34 -15.10
N ARG A 409 11.18 21.40 -15.00
CA ARG A 409 10.91 22.07 -13.72
C ARG A 409 10.28 21.13 -12.70
N MET A 410 9.29 20.34 -13.11
CA MET A 410 8.65 19.36 -12.24
C MET A 410 9.65 18.28 -11.81
N HIS A 411 10.45 17.73 -12.73
CA HIS A 411 11.50 16.74 -12.41
C HIS A 411 12.48 17.27 -11.35
N LEU A 412 12.93 18.53 -11.50
CA LEU A 412 13.88 19.14 -10.57
C LEU A 412 13.23 19.49 -9.23
N GLN A 413 11.93 19.79 -9.20
CA GLN A 413 11.22 19.94 -7.93
C GLN A 413 11.11 18.63 -7.17
N CYS A 414 10.77 17.54 -7.87
CA CYS A 414 10.83 16.19 -7.31
C CYS A 414 12.25 15.92 -6.77
N CYS A 415 13.30 16.18 -7.55
CA CYS A 415 14.69 16.02 -7.11
C CYS A 415 15.03 16.88 -5.87
N LEU A 416 14.59 18.13 -5.84
CA LEU A 416 14.81 19.05 -4.72
C LEU A 416 14.13 18.54 -3.44
N SER A 417 12.90 18.03 -3.53
CA SER A 417 12.20 17.44 -2.39
C SER A 417 12.95 16.23 -1.81
N LEU A 418 13.55 15.40 -2.67
CA LEU A 418 14.39 14.28 -2.25
C LEU A 418 15.68 14.75 -1.58
N CYS A 419 16.27 15.87 -2.04
CA CYS A 419 17.45 16.46 -1.40
C CYS A 419 17.17 16.92 0.03
N ASP A 420 15.93 17.22 0.40
CA ASP A 420 15.58 17.60 1.77
C ASP A 420 15.50 16.38 2.70
N ILE A 421 15.15 15.22 2.16
CA ILE A 421 14.89 13.99 2.93
C ILE A 421 16.12 13.07 2.98
N TRP A 422 16.80 12.86 1.86
CA TRP A 422 17.93 11.94 1.75
C TRP A 422 19.28 12.59 2.07
N GLU A 423 20.31 11.78 2.25
CA GLU A 423 21.69 12.24 2.36
C GLU A 423 22.18 12.90 1.07
N SER A 424 23.24 13.71 1.18
CA SER A 424 23.82 14.42 0.02
C SER A 424 24.40 13.44 -1.01
N ASN A 425 24.01 13.60 -2.27
CA ASN A 425 24.59 12.88 -3.41
C ASN A 425 25.25 13.86 -4.40
N LEU A 426 26.58 13.77 -4.54
CA LEU A 426 27.35 14.64 -5.44
C LEU A 426 27.20 14.26 -6.91
N THR A 427 26.99 12.98 -7.22
CA THR A 427 26.79 12.50 -8.59
C THR A 427 25.57 13.13 -9.24
N ALA A 428 24.46 13.24 -8.52
CA ALA A 428 23.25 13.95 -8.95
C ALA A 428 23.56 15.42 -9.28
N GLY A 429 24.33 16.10 -8.43
CA GLY A 429 24.79 17.47 -8.66
C GLY A 429 25.67 17.59 -9.91
N THR A 430 26.59 16.65 -10.13
CA THR A 430 27.47 16.61 -11.32
C THR A 430 26.67 16.41 -12.61
N ILE A 431 25.69 15.50 -12.64
CA ILE A 431 24.83 15.27 -13.81
C ILE A 431 24.13 16.57 -14.22
N LEU A 432 23.53 17.27 -13.26
CA LEU A 432 22.86 18.53 -13.53
C LEU A 432 23.85 19.64 -13.94
N TRP A 433 25.01 19.71 -13.29
CA TRP A 433 26.06 20.66 -13.64
C TRP A 433 26.52 20.49 -15.10
N GLU A 434 26.75 19.26 -15.54
CA GLU A 434 27.15 18.96 -16.93
C GLU A 434 26.09 19.41 -17.94
N TYR A 435 24.80 19.25 -17.62
CA TYR A 435 23.71 19.73 -18.46
C TYR A 435 23.65 21.26 -18.50
N TYR A 436 23.57 21.92 -17.34
CA TYR A 436 23.36 23.37 -17.28
C TYR A 436 24.58 24.17 -17.74
N SER A 437 25.80 23.70 -17.48
CA SER A 437 27.02 24.37 -17.96
C SER A 437 27.09 24.45 -19.49
N LYS A 438 26.57 23.44 -20.20
CA LYS A 438 26.47 23.42 -21.67
C LYS A 438 25.32 24.26 -22.20
N ASN A 439 24.32 24.54 -21.37
CA ASN A 439 23.06 25.19 -21.76
C ASN A 439 22.86 26.59 -21.16
N LEU A 440 23.91 27.21 -20.59
CA LEU A 440 23.81 28.51 -19.90
C LEU A 440 23.19 29.64 -20.73
N ASN A 441 23.32 29.57 -22.05
CA ASN A 441 22.78 30.57 -22.98
C ASN A 441 21.30 30.33 -23.34
N ASN A 442 20.69 29.24 -22.85
CA ASN A 442 19.29 28.94 -23.14
C ASN A 442 18.36 29.84 -22.31
N PRO A 443 17.16 30.18 -22.85
CA PRO A 443 16.26 31.10 -22.19
C PRO A 443 15.49 30.50 -21.00
N PHE A 444 15.43 29.16 -20.86
CA PHE A 444 14.70 28.43 -19.80
C PHE A 444 13.28 29.00 -19.52
N THR A 445 12.55 29.32 -20.60
CA THR A 445 11.23 29.97 -20.53
C THR A 445 10.09 29.01 -20.86
N ILE A 446 8.97 29.21 -20.16
CA ILE A 446 7.69 28.55 -20.45
C ILE A 446 6.81 29.55 -21.18
N ARG A 447 6.37 29.22 -22.40
CA ARG A 447 5.66 30.16 -23.31
C ARG A 447 4.40 30.79 -22.71
N TRP A 448 3.69 30.08 -21.83
CA TRP A 448 2.44 30.55 -21.21
C TRP A 448 2.63 31.29 -19.89
N LEU A 449 3.82 31.22 -19.26
CA LEU A 449 4.11 31.89 -18.00
C LEU A 449 4.61 33.35 -18.20
N GLY A 450 4.73 33.80 -19.45
CA GLY A 450 5.09 35.18 -19.81
C GLY A 450 6.54 35.58 -19.49
N LEU A 451 6.81 36.88 -19.45
CA LEU A 451 8.15 37.47 -19.26
C LEU A 451 8.71 37.31 -17.82
N GLN A 452 7.92 36.78 -16.88
CA GLN A 452 8.34 36.63 -15.47
C GLN A 452 9.57 35.71 -15.30
N THR A 453 9.79 34.77 -16.22
CA THR A 453 10.94 33.84 -16.19
C THR A 453 12.22 34.39 -16.81
N LEU A 454 12.19 35.58 -17.43
CA LEU A 454 13.39 36.23 -18.00
C LEU A 454 14.30 36.86 -16.92
N ALA A 455 13.85 36.87 -15.66
CA ALA A 455 14.57 37.47 -14.54
C ALA A 455 15.91 36.77 -14.19
N CYS A 456 16.25 35.64 -14.84
CA CYS A 456 17.56 34.99 -14.67
C CYS A 456 18.74 35.78 -15.24
N VAL A 457 18.51 36.80 -16.07
CA VAL A 457 19.57 37.68 -16.54
C VAL A 457 19.73 38.84 -15.56
N SER A 458 20.37 38.55 -14.44
CA SER A 458 20.82 39.52 -13.45
C SER A 458 21.75 40.56 -14.10
N LYS A 459 21.32 41.81 -14.18
CA LYS A 459 22.06 42.90 -14.83
C LYS A 459 23.28 43.39 -14.03
N SER A 460 23.44 42.94 -12.79
CA SER A 460 24.58 43.31 -11.93
C SER A 460 25.08 42.14 -11.06
N PRO A 461 26.39 42.11 -10.70
CA PRO A 461 26.94 41.10 -9.79
C PRO A 461 26.24 41.04 -8.42
N CYS A 462 25.75 42.18 -7.90
CA CYS A 462 24.99 42.21 -6.65
C CYS A 462 23.66 41.46 -6.78
N SER A 463 22.93 41.64 -7.88
CA SER A 463 21.68 40.90 -8.13
C SER A 463 21.92 39.40 -8.29
N MET A 464 23.07 38.98 -8.85
CA MET A 464 23.48 37.55 -8.87
C MET A 464 23.66 37.00 -7.46
N LEU A 465 24.35 37.75 -6.59
CA LEU A 465 24.58 37.34 -5.20
C LEU A 465 23.27 37.24 -4.41
N GLU A 466 22.31 38.13 -4.66
CA GLU A 466 20.97 38.07 -4.05
C GLU A 466 20.19 36.83 -4.48
N VAL A 467 20.22 36.49 -5.77
CA VAL A 467 19.60 35.27 -6.30
C VAL A 467 20.23 34.04 -5.65
N VAL A 468 21.56 33.93 -5.61
CA VAL A 468 22.26 32.81 -4.95
C VAL A 468 21.94 32.74 -3.46
N ARG A 469 21.87 33.88 -2.76
CA ARG A 469 21.47 33.93 -1.35
C ARG A 469 20.04 33.42 -1.16
N SER A 470 19.13 33.75 -2.07
CA SER A 470 17.75 33.23 -2.05
C SER A 470 17.67 31.73 -2.33
N CYS A 471 18.56 31.18 -3.17
CA CYS A 471 18.64 29.73 -3.40
C CYS A 471 19.12 28.97 -2.14
N CYS A 472 19.91 29.64 -1.31
CA CYS A 472 20.44 29.11 -0.05
C CYS A 472 19.47 29.22 1.14
N THR A 473 18.27 29.80 1.01
CA THR A 473 17.33 29.88 2.14
C THR A 473 16.57 28.58 2.36
N ASP A 474 16.31 28.23 3.61
CA ASP A 474 15.64 26.96 3.94
C ASP A 474 14.12 26.99 3.70
N LYS A 475 13.53 28.20 3.59
CA LYS A 475 12.12 28.40 3.24
C LYS A 475 11.91 28.15 1.74
N LEU A 476 11.23 27.05 1.39
CA LEU A 476 10.68 26.83 0.06
C LEU A 476 9.48 27.78 -0.11
N SER A 477 9.42 28.53 -1.22
CA SER A 477 8.17 29.21 -1.59
C SER A 477 7.14 28.16 -1.98
N LEU A 478 5.89 28.33 -1.54
CA LEU A 478 4.77 27.42 -1.83
C LEU A 478 4.53 27.16 -3.33
N ASP A 479 5.09 27.98 -4.22
CA ASP A 479 4.93 27.86 -5.67
C ASP A 479 6.24 28.10 -6.43
N LEU A 480 7.28 27.30 -6.10
CA LEU A 480 8.57 27.32 -6.82
C LEU A 480 8.42 27.10 -8.32
N TYR A 481 7.33 26.45 -8.76
CA TYR A 481 7.16 26.10 -10.16
C TYR A 481 6.90 27.35 -10.99
N LYS A 482 6.07 28.25 -10.46
CA LYS A 482 5.73 29.51 -11.09
C LYS A 482 6.80 30.58 -10.86
N SER A 483 7.48 30.56 -9.71
CA SER A 483 8.49 31.59 -9.40
C SER A 483 9.83 31.35 -10.08
N ASP A 484 10.26 30.10 -10.22
CA ASP A 484 11.63 29.75 -10.61
C ASP A 484 11.65 29.00 -11.94
N ASN A 485 12.73 29.19 -12.71
CA ASN A 485 13.03 28.33 -13.85
C ASN A 485 13.86 27.12 -13.46
N SER A 486 13.99 26.18 -14.38
CA SER A 486 14.72 24.93 -14.17
C SER A 486 16.17 25.17 -13.68
N TYR A 487 16.84 26.21 -14.19
CA TYR A 487 18.17 26.63 -13.76
C TYR A 487 18.21 27.11 -12.29
N LEU A 488 17.25 27.94 -11.85
CA LEU A 488 17.17 28.39 -10.46
C LEU A 488 16.89 27.24 -9.49
N ILE A 489 16.03 26.29 -9.89
CA ILE A 489 15.76 25.08 -9.11
C ILE A 489 17.03 24.24 -9.00
N PHE A 490 17.80 24.11 -10.08
CA PHE A 490 19.12 23.47 -10.04
C PHE A 490 20.09 24.15 -9.06
N LEU A 491 20.17 25.48 -9.04
CA LEU A 491 21.01 26.19 -8.07
C LEU A 491 20.59 25.91 -6.63
N ARG A 492 19.29 25.77 -6.36
CA ARG A 492 18.77 25.34 -5.05
C ARG A 492 19.20 23.91 -4.71
N ILE A 493 19.11 22.99 -5.65
CA ILE A 493 19.58 21.60 -5.47
C ILE A 493 21.06 21.60 -5.09
N LEU A 494 21.91 22.31 -5.84
CA LEU A 494 23.34 22.42 -5.52
C LEU A 494 23.57 23.00 -4.12
N ALA A 495 22.86 24.07 -3.76
CA ALA A 495 22.97 24.68 -2.43
C ALA A 495 22.61 23.67 -1.32
N ARG A 496 21.55 22.87 -1.50
CA ARG A 496 21.12 21.84 -0.53
C ARG A 496 22.16 20.72 -0.39
N LEU A 497 22.66 20.19 -1.51
CA LEU A 497 23.70 19.17 -1.52
C LEU A 497 24.98 19.65 -0.82
N MET A 498 25.42 20.89 -1.11
CA MET A 498 26.61 21.47 -0.48
C MET A 498 26.44 21.75 1.02
N LYS A 499 25.25 22.17 1.46
CA LYS A 499 24.96 22.37 2.90
C LYS A 499 25.01 21.06 3.68
N LYS A 500 24.40 19.99 3.17
CA LYS A 500 24.36 18.68 3.85
C LYS A 500 25.73 18.03 3.97
N LYS A 501 26.66 18.29 3.03
CA LYS A 501 28.05 17.80 3.11
C LYS A 501 28.91 18.47 4.20
N LYS A 502 28.48 19.62 4.73
CA LYS A 502 29.20 20.36 5.78
C LYS A 502 28.78 19.97 7.21
N LYS A 503 27.68 19.23 7.36
CA LYS A 503 27.29 18.55 8.59
C LYS A 503 27.83 17.12 8.53
#